data_AF-A0A2A4W9E1-F1
#
_entry.id   AF-A0A2A4W9E1-F1
#
_cell.length_a   1.000
_cell.length_b   1.000
_cell.length_c   1.000
_cell.angle_alpha   90.00
_cell.angle_beta   90.00
_cell.angle_gamma   90.00
#
_symmetry.space_group_name_H-M   'P 1'
#
loop_
_entity.id
_entity.type
_entity.pdbx_description
1 polymer ?
#
loop_
_entity_poly.entity_id
_entity_poly.type
_entity_poly.pdbx_seq_one_letter_code
_entity_poly.pdbx_strand_id
1 'polypeptide(L)'
;MDKKIIPIIGYGLAGAVFALVSAYFFLYNPEVYENRRFIDSFKRPIAEAKGEPKKLQALQTLQKKGVEWAHYQLVGSIKNHDYAMAKLYIDAGMRLRDKDLVIGQMIENPKHWFELIRLLRVDTKEGLSGLFHVPRYLTAFDERFDLVETRYAIPHTVAFKDHYLLFITLQNKWIQEKNKELASVDEMCEGNTRCVAVNVPAIQIEYDKKKPIAPEKDLILWQNPYLSLMSAAILLGDRDIINYLESKGVTSRLNKVEMSDLAIVVFEVSRQGEISYPEGITVNKPKRGKRRAGPQTG
;
A
#
# COMPACT_ATOMS: atom_id res chain seq x y z
N MET A 1 46.81 53.83 -9.32
CA MET A 1 45.78 52.78 -9.21
C MET A 1 46.21 51.62 -10.11
N ASP A 2 45.65 50.43 -9.87
CA ASP A 2 45.73 49.24 -10.73
C ASP A 2 47.00 48.39 -10.64
N LYS A 3 47.00 47.38 -9.75
CA LYS A 3 47.72 46.09 -9.90
C LYS A 3 47.55 45.11 -8.73
N LYS A 4 46.39 45.07 -8.05
CA LYS A 4 46.13 44.07 -6.98
C LYS A 4 44.80 43.31 -7.08
N ILE A 5 43.92 43.63 -8.03
CA ILE A 5 42.58 43.04 -8.13
C ILE A 5 42.56 41.77 -9.01
N ILE A 6 43.43 41.70 -10.03
CA ILE A 6 43.54 40.58 -10.97
C ILE A 6 43.91 39.23 -10.30
N PRO A 7 44.86 39.14 -9.34
CA PRO A 7 45.18 37.85 -8.72
C PRO A 7 44.04 37.33 -7.84
N ILE A 8 43.30 38.21 -7.15
CA ILE A 8 42.21 37.81 -6.24
C ILE A 8 41.04 37.18 -7.02
N ILE A 9 40.69 37.75 -8.17
CA ILE A 9 39.64 37.20 -9.04
C ILE A 9 40.12 35.88 -9.66
N GLY A 10 41.38 35.79 -10.09
CA GLY A 10 41.97 34.56 -10.64
C GLY A 10 42.02 33.41 -9.64
N TYR A 11 42.43 33.67 -8.39
CA TYR A 11 42.42 32.67 -7.31
C TYR A 11 41.00 32.29 -6.86
N GLY A 12 40.07 33.24 -6.86
CA GLY A 12 38.65 32.97 -6.57
C GLY A 12 38.00 32.08 -7.63
N LEU A 13 38.30 32.31 -8.91
CA LEU A 13 37.77 31.55 -10.03
C LEU A 13 38.42 30.16 -10.12
N ALA A 14 39.73 30.07 -9.88
CA ALA A 14 40.42 28.78 -9.74
C ALA A 14 39.89 27.97 -8.55
N GLY A 15 39.63 28.62 -7.40
CA GLY A 15 39.00 27.99 -6.24
C GLY A 15 37.58 27.50 -6.51
N ALA A 16 36.78 28.29 -7.23
CA ALA A 16 35.42 27.90 -7.62
C ALA A 16 35.40 26.73 -8.62
N VAL A 17 36.31 26.74 -9.61
CA VAL A 17 36.47 25.62 -10.55
C VAL A 17 36.95 24.38 -9.82
N PHE A 18 37.92 24.50 -8.92
CA PHE A 18 38.41 23.36 -8.13
C PHE A 18 37.32 22.80 -7.21
N ALA A 19 36.52 23.67 -6.58
CA ALA A 19 35.36 23.27 -5.77
C ALA A 19 34.29 22.58 -6.61
N LEU A 20 34.02 23.05 -7.84
CA LEU A 20 33.06 22.43 -8.76
C LEU A 20 33.56 21.08 -9.26
N VAL A 21 34.83 20.97 -9.66
CA VAL A 21 35.43 19.72 -10.14
C VAL A 21 35.51 18.69 -9.01
N SER A 22 35.90 19.10 -7.81
CA SER A 22 35.91 18.22 -6.64
C SER A 22 34.51 17.84 -6.19
N ALA A 23 33.55 18.77 -6.14
CA ALA A 23 32.15 18.43 -5.86
C ALA A 23 31.58 17.47 -6.91
N TYR A 24 31.87 17.69 -8.19
CA TYR A 24 31.47 16.80 -9.27
C TYR A 24 32.09 15.42 -9.10
N PHE A 25 33.39 15.34 -8.81
CA PHE A 25 34.09 14.07 -8.57
C PHE A 25 33.54 13.34 -7.33
N PHE A 26 33.31 14.02 -6.21
CA PHE A 26 32.80 13.40 -4.98
C PHE A 26 31.31 13.01 -5.05
N LEU A 27 30.50 13.66 -5.90
CA LEU A 27 29.06 13.39 -6.03
C LEU A 27 28.73 12.44 -7.20
N TYR A 28 29.48 12.50 -8.30
CA TYR A 28 29.16 11.80 -9.54
C TYR A 28 30.16 10.71 -9.93
N ASN A 29 31.29 10.56 -9.21
CA ASN A 29 32.08 9.34 -9.32
C ASN A 29 31.41 8.25 -8.44
N PRO A 30 30.86 7.17 -9.04
CA PRO A 30 30.12 6.15 -8.29
C PRO A 30 30.97 5.50 -7.20
N GLU A 31 32.24 5.23 -7.47
CA GLU A 31 33.14 4.57 -6.52
C GLU A 31 33.40 5.45 -5.28
N VAL A 32 33.58 6.76 -5.50
CA VAL A 32 33.84 7.72 -4.42
C VAL A 32 32.57 7.99 -3.61
N TYR A 33 31.42 8.10 -4.30
CA TYR A 33 30.12 8.29 -3.66
C TYR A 33 29.73 7.07 -2.81
N GLU A 34 29.85 5.86 -3.35
CA GLU A 34 29.54 4.62 -2.64
C GLU A 34 30.46 4.42 -1.42
N ASN A 35 31.76 4.67 -1.58
CA ASN A 35 32.72 4.55 -0.48
C ASN A 35 32.46 5.61 0.61
N ARG A 36 32.13 6.85 0.23
CA ARG A 36 31.77 7.91 1.19
C ARG A 36 30.45 7.60 1.90
N ARG A 37 29.42 7.18 1.17
CA ARG A 37 28.13 6.74 1.73
C ARG A 37 28.31 5.61 2.74
N PHE A 38 29.13 4.62 2.39
CA PHE A 38 29.49 3.52 3.28
C PHE A 38 30.19 4.02 4.56
N ILE A 39 31.27 4.81 4.45
CA ILE A 39 32.01 5.32 5.60
C ILE A 39 31.11 6.20 6.49
N ASP A 40 30.34 7.09 5.87
CA ASP A 40 29.48 8.04 6.57
C ASP A 40 28.33 7.32 7.30
N SER A 41 27.85 6.18 6.79
CA SER A 41 26.77 5.40 7.43
C SER A 41 27.13 4.92 8.85
N PHE A 42 28.42 4.68 9.14
CA PHE A 42 28.88 4.20 10.45
C PHE A 42 29.31 5.29 11.42
N LYS A 43 29.55 6.53 10.96
CA LYS A 43 30.10 7.61 11.80
C LYS A 43 29.28 7.85 13.06
N ARG A 44 27.97 8.05 12.90
CA ARG A 44 27.04 8.33 14.00
C ARG A 44 26.77 7.08 14.87
N PRO A 45 26.42 5.91 14.30
CA PRO A 45 26.21 4.69 15.10
C PRO A 45 27.41 4.30 15.98
N ILE A 46 28.63 4.39 15.45
CA ILE A 46 29.85 4.07 16.21
C ILE A 46 30.08 5.07 17.34
N ALA A 47 29.87 6.37 17.08
CA ALA A 47 30.00 7.40 18.10
C ALA A 47 29.00 7.18 19.26
N GLU A 48 27.77 6.82 18.93
CA GLU A 48 26.70 6.54 19.90
C GLU A 48 26.92 5.20 20.66
N ALA A 49 27.61 4.23 20.06
CA ALA A 49 27.83 2.90 20.65
C ALA A 49 29.04 2.81 21.60
N LYS A 50 29.78 3.90 21.86
CA LYS A 50 31.00 3.88 22.71
C LYS A 50 30.77 3.33 24.12
N GLY A 51 29.58 3.50 24.68
CA GLY A 51 29.19 2.96 25.99
C GLY A 51 28.64 1.52 25.96
N GLU A 52 28.52 0.90 24.79
CA GLU A 52 27.91 -0.42 24.59
C GLU A 52 28.89 -1.36 23.86
N PRO A 53 29.80 -2.05 24.57
CA PRO A 53 30.90 -2.80 23.96
C PRO A 53 30.47 -3.84 22.90
N LYS A 54 29.37 -4.55 23.16
CA LYS A 54 28.83 -5.55 22.22
C LYS A 54 28.34 -4.91 20.92
N LYS A 55 27.62 -3.79 21.03
CA LYS A 55 27.09 -3.03 19.89
C LYS A 55 28.21 -2.43 19.07
N LEU A 56 29.21 -1.86 19.74
CA LEU A 56 30.39 -1.30 19.10
C LEU A 56 31.17 -2.38 18.33
N GLN A 57 31.39 -3.55 18.93
CA GLN A 57 32.06 -4.67 18.27
C GLN A 57 31.30 -5.15 17.03
N ALA A 58 29.97 -5.23 17.10
CA ALA A 58 29.13 -5.60 15.96
C ALA A 58 29.23 -4.57 14.82
N LEU A 59 29.13 -3.26 15.13
CA LEU A 59 29.30 -2.18 14.16
C LEU A 59 30.68 -2.20 13.49
N GLN A 60 31.75 -2.38 14.27
CA GLN A 60 33.11 -2.49 13.74
C GLN A 60 33.29 -3.73 12.85
N THR A 61 32.62 -4.83 13.18
CA THR A 61 32.66 -6.06 12.38
C THR A 61 31.94 -5.88 11.05
N LEU A 62 30.77 -5.23 11.05
CA LEU A 62 30.05 -4.85 9.83
C LEU A 62 30.89 -3.92 8.95
N GLN A 63 31.53 -2.91 9.55
CA GLN A 63 32.42 -2.00 8.83
C GLN A 63 33.61 -2.75 8.21
N LYS A 64 34.24 -3.69 8.93
CA LYS A 64 35.33 -4.52 8.38
C LYS A 64 34.89 -5.45 7.25
N LYS A 65 33.62 -5.88 7.27
CA LYS A 65 33.02 -6.69 6.21
C LYS A 65 32.63 -5.89 4.97
N GLY A 66 32.81 -4.56 4.98
CA GLY A 66 32.55 -3.70 3.82
C GLY A 66 31.06 -3.52 3.48
N VAL A 67 30.16 -3.73 4.45
CA VAL A 67 28.70 -3.61 4.24
C VAL A 67 28.12 -2.33 4.82
N GLU A 68 27.26 -1.61 4.08
CA GLU A 68 26.67 -0.35 4.54
C GLU A 68 25.82 -0.55 5.81
N TRP A 69 25.86 0.41 6.74
CA TRP A 69 24.90 0.47 7.84
C TRP A 69 23.53 0.96 7.33
N ALA A 70 22.73 0.05 6.77
CA ALA A 70 21.42 0.38 6.23
C ALA A 70 20.39 -0.74 6.44
N HIS A 71 19.12 -0.36 6.62
CA HIS A 71 18.04 -1.30 6.91
C HIS A 71 17.79 -2.31 5.77
N TYR A 72 17.96 -1.89 4.52
CA TYR A 72 17.82 -2.79 3.37
C TYR A 72 18.89 -3.92 3.35
N GLN A 73 20.08 -3.70 3.93
CA GLN A 73 21.12 -4.72 4.04
C GLN A 73 20.73 -5.80 5.06
N LEU A 74 20.12 -5.40 6.18
CA LEU A 74 19.53 -6.34 7.14
C LEU A 74 18.40 -7.17 6.48
N VAL A 75 17.49 -6.51 5.76
CA VAL A 75 16.40 -7.19 5.04
C VAL A 75 16.97 -8.16 4.00
N GLY A 76 17.96 -7.73 3.21
CA GLY A 76 18.64 -8.57 2.23
C GLY A 76 19.33 -9.77 2.85
N SER A 77 20.03 -9.58 3.99
CA SER A 77 20.67 -10.68 4.73
C SER A 77 19.65 -11.71 5.20
N ILE A 78 18.49 -11.27 5.70
CA ILE A 78 17.40 -12.17 6.11
C ILE A 78 16.84 -12.94 4.92
N LYS A 79 16.51 -12.26 3.81
CA LYS A 79 15.97 -12.89 2.59
C LYS A 79 16.94 -13.90 1.96
N ASN A 80 18.24 -13.63 2.07
CA ASN A 80 19.30 -14.51 1.57
C ASN A 80 19.73 -15.59 2.58
N HIS A 81 19.08 -15.67 3.75
CA HIS A 81 19.41 -16.61 4.83
C HIS A 81 20.84 -16.46 5.40
N ASP A 82 21.48 -15.29 5.24
CA ASP A 82 22.74 -14.97 5.91
C ASP A 82 22.45 -14.49 7.34
N TYR A 83 22.07 -15.43 8.19
CA TYR A 83 21.73 -15.14 9.59
C TYR A 83 22.93 -14.71 10.42
N ALA A 84 24.15 -15.01 9.99
CA ALA A 84 25.35 -14.48 10.62
C ALA A 84 25.46 -12.96 10.39
N MET A 85 25.24 -12.49 9.16
CA MET A 85 25.21 -11.06 8.85
C MET A 85 24.00 -10.37 9.48
N ALA A 86 22.82 -10.95 9.39
CA ALA A 86 21.62 -10.39 10.00
C ALA A 86 21.77 -10.26 11.53
N LYS A 87 22.39 -11.24 12.20
CA LYS A 87 22.73 -11.17 13.62
C LYS A 87 23.67 -10.02 13.94
N LEU A 88 24.69 -9.76 13.10
CA LEU A 88 25.58 -8.63 13.29
C LEU A 88 24.83 -7.29 13.23
N TYR A 89 23.90 -7.13 12.27
CA TYR A 89 23.05 -5.92 12.19
C TYR A 89 22.17 -5.75 13.43
N ILE A 90 21.56 -6.83 13.92
CA ILE A 90 20.70 -6.80 15.11
C ILE A 90 21.52 -6.53 16.38
N ASP A 91 22.67 -7.19 16.55
CA ASP A 91 23.58 -6.98 17.68
C ASP A 91 24.17 -5.56 17.66
N ALA A 92 24.35 -4.96 16.48
CA ALA A 92 24.69 -3.55 16.29
C ALA A 92 23.54 -2.57 16.60
N GLY A 93 22.37 -3.09 16.99
CA GLY A 93 21.21 -2.30 17.42
C GLY A 93 20.22 -1.95 16.31
N MET A 94 20.36 -2.53 15.12
CA MET A 94 19.37 -2.35 14.05
C MET A 94 18.10 -3.12 14.39
N ARG A 95 16.97 -2.42 14.45
CA ARG A 95 15.65 -3.06 14.60
C ARG A 95 15.05 -3.31 13.23
N LEU A 96 14.46 -4.49 13.06
CA LEU A 96 13.63 -4.79 11.90
C LEU A 96 12.38 -3.89 11.95
N ARG A 97 12.31 -2.92 11.05
CA ARG A 97 11.13 -2.03 10.91
C ARG A 97 9.99 -2.72 10.18
N ASP A 98 10.32 -3.59 9.26
CA ASP A 98 9.39 -4.30 8.40
C ASP A 98 8.97 -5.63 9.05
N LYS A 99 7.82 -5.61 9.74
CA LYS A 99 7.25 -6.82 10.35
C LYS A 99 6.71 -7.78 9.30
N ASP A 100 6.42 -7.30 8.09
CA ASP A 100 5.84 -8.08 7.01
C ASP A 100 6.85 -9.12 6.52
N LEU A 101 8.15 -8.88 6.74
CA LEU A 101 9.20 -9.85 6.49
C LEU A 101 9.03 -11.14 7.31
N VAL A 102 8.42 -11.08 8.51
CA VAL A 102 8.18 -12.27 9.34
C VAL A 102 7.17 -13.21 8.68
N ILE A 103 6.03 -12.67 8.21
CA ILE A 103 5.03 -13.47 7.50
C ILE A 103 5.50 -13.81 6.08
N GLY A 104 6.22 -12.90 5.42
CA GLY A 104 6.76 -13.13 4.09
C GLY A 104 7.75 -14.30 4.04
N GLN A 105 8.70 -14.35 4.99
CA GLN A 105 9.61 -15.49 5.09
C GLN A 105 8.93 -16.78 5.55
N MET A 106 7.81 -16.70 6.27
CA MET A 106 7.00 -17.87 6.57
C MET A 106 6.41 -18.50 5.30
N ILE A 107 6.01 -17.67 4.34
CA ILE A 107 5.42 -18.08 3.07
C ILE A 107 6.50 -18.58 2.10
N GLU A 108 7.57 -17.80 1.92
CA GLU A 108 8.62 -18.11 0.93
C GLU A 108 9.57 -19.22 1.41
N ASN A 109 9.94 -19.22 2.70
CA ASN A 109 11.01 -20.06 3.24
C ASN A 109 10.64 -20.64 4.63
N PRO A 110 9.56 -21.44 4.74
CA PRO A 110 9.03 -21.92 6.03
C PRO A 110 10.07 -22.68 6.87
N LYS A 111 10.98 -23.43 6.23
CA LYS A 111 12.02 -24.23 6.92
C LYS A 111 12.97 -23.38 7.76
N HIS A 112 13.30 -22.18 7.31
CA HIS A 112 14.24 -21.28 8.00
C HIS A 112 13.53 -20.25 8.90
N TRP A 113 12.19 -20.26 8.88
CA TRP A 113 11.38 -19.31 9.62
C TRP A 113 11.62 -19.35 11.13
N PHE A 114 11.84 -20.54 11.70
CA PHE A 114 12.13 -20.70 13.14
C PHE A 114 13.44 -20.02 13.57
N GLU A 115 14.46 -20.07 12.73
CA GLU A 115 15.74 -19.40 12.99
C GLU A 115 15.57 -17.89 12.94
N LEU A 116 14.80 -17.40 11.96
CA LEU A 116 14.48 -15.98 11.81
C LEU A 116 13.76 -15.41 13.05
N ILE A 117 12.68 -16.05 13.52
CA ILE A 117 11.92 -15.51 14.67
C ILE A 117 12.75 -15.49 15.97
N ARG A 118 13.63 -16.49 16.16
CA ARG A 118 14.58 -16.53 17.29
C ARG A 118 15.62 -15.42 17.17
N LEU A 119 16.16 -15.24 15.97
CA LEU A 119 17.14 -14.19 15.67
C LEU A 119 16.56 -12.79 15.95
N LEU A 120 15.32 -12.56 15.52
CA LEU A 120 14.59 -11.31 15.74
C LEU A 120 14.11 -11.14 17.19
N ARG A 121 14.23 -12.17 18.03
CA ARG A 121 13.74 -12.20 19.42
C ARG A 121 12.24 -11.90 19.52
N VAL A 122 11.49 -12.39 18.54
CA VAL A 122 10.02 -12.29 18.50
C VAL A 122 9.35 -13.63 18.78
N ASP A 123 10.11 -14.62 19.24
CA ASP A 123 9.65 -15.98 19.55
C ASP A 123 8.86 -16.09 20.87
N THR A 124 8.17 -15.02 21.25
CA THR A 124 7.25 -14.94 22.38
C THR A 124 5.80 -14.92 21.90
N LYS A 125 4.86 -15.26 22.78
CA LYS A 125 3.43 -15.22 22.47
C LYS A 125 3.01 -13.84 21.95
N GLU A 126 3.47 -12.77 22.58
CA GLU A 126 3.15 -11.38 22.22
C GLU A 126 3.71 -11.01 20.86
N GLY A 127 4.94 -11.43 20.55
CA GLY A 127 5.58 -11.18 19.26
C GLY A 127 4.88 -11.91 18.10
N LEU A 128 4.38 -13.12 18.35
CA LEU A 128 3.78 -13.99 17.33
C LEU A 128 2.26 -13.81 17.18
N SER A 129 1.56 -13.26 18.19
CA SER A 129 0.10 -13.09 18.18
C SER A 129 -0.39 -11.84 17.42
N GLY A 130 0.49 -11.16 16.69
CA GLY A 130 0.15 -9.96 15.92
C GLY A 130 -0.62 -10.23 14.63
N LEU A 131 -1.12 -9.15 14.03
CA LEU A 131 -1.52 -9.14 12.62
C LEU A 131 -0.35 -8.63 11.78
N PHE A 132 -0.07 -9.35 10.71
CA PHE A 132 1.03 -9.08 9.80
C PHE A 132 0.46 -8.79 8.43
N HIS A 133 0.92 -7.71 7.81
CA HIS A 133 0.55 -7.41 6.45
C HIS A 133 1.21 -8.43 5.54
N VAL A 134 0.44 -9.02 4.63
CA VAL A 134 0.93 -9.98 3.64
C VAL A 134 1.36 -9.18 2.41
N PRO A 135 2.66 -9.20 2.05
CA PRO A 135 3.13 -8.48 0.88
C PRO A 135 2.45 -8.96 -0.40
N ARG A 136 1.94 -8.02 -1.21
CA ARG A 136 1.21 -8.30 -2.46
C ARG A 136 1.94 -9.13 -3.52
N TYR A 137 3.27 -9.16 -3.49
CA TYR A 137 4.03 -10.00 -4.43
C TYR A 137 3.96 -11.49 -4.07
N LEU A 138 3.45 -11.84 -2.89
CA LEU A 138 3.28 -13.22 -2.43
C LEU A 138 1.87 -13.69 -2.74
N THR A 139 1.76 -14.52 -3.77
CA THR A 139 0.48 -14.98 -4.33
C THR A 139 -0.09 -16.23 -3.66
N ALA A 140 0.61 -16.78 -2.66
CA ALA A 140 0.24 -18.03 -1.99
C ALA A 140 -1.17 -18.03 -1.36
N PHE A 141 -1.75 -16.84 -1.15
CA PHE A 141 -3.07 -16.66 -0.55
C PHE A 141 -4.06 -15.95 -1.48
N ASP A 142 -3.72 -15.68 -2.74
CA ASP A 142 -4.57 -14.89 -3.65
C ASP A 142 -5.95 -15.52 -3.81
N GLU A 143 -6.04 -16.83 -4.04
CA GLU A 143 -7.33 -17.54 -4.12
C GLU A 143 -8.19 -17.36 -2.85
N ARG A 144 -7.54 -17.27 -1.68
CA ARG A 144 -8.24 -17.06 -0.40
C ARG A 144 -8.75 -15.63 -0.26
N PHE A 145 -7.96 -14.66 -0.72
CA PHE A 145 -8.36 -13.25 -0.73
C PHE A 145 -9.42 -12.95 -1.79
N ASP A 146 -9.37 -13.60 -2.95
CA ASP A 146 -10.38 -13.52 -4.01
C ASP A 146 -11.73 -14.05 -3.55
N LEU A 147 -11.74 -15.10 -2.71
CA LEU A 147 -12.97 -15.58 -2.06
C LEU A 147 -13.57 -14.52 -1.12
N VAL A 148 -12.72 -13.84 -0.34
CA VAL A 148 -13.14 -12.75 0.54
C VAL A 148 -13.66 -11.56 -0.26
N GLU A 149 -12.97 -11.17 -1.32
CA GLU A 149 -13.39 -10.13 -2.26
C GLU A 149 -14.73 -10.48 -2.90
N THR A 150 -14.86 -11.66 -3.48
CA THR A 150 -16.09 -12.10 -4.16
C THR A 150 -17.28 -12.05 -3.20
N ARG A 151 -17.09 -12.58 -1.98
CA ARG A 151 -18.12 -12.57 -0.95
C ARG A 151 -18.55 -11.16 -0.58
N TYR A 152 -17.62 -10.21 -0.59
CA TYR A 152 -17.89 -8.80 -0.34
C TYR A 152 -18.52 -8.06 -1.53
N ALA A 153 -18.10 -8.36 -2.76
CA ALA A 153 -18.54 -7.69 -3.97
C ALA A 153 -19.96 -8.10 -4.43
N ILE A 154 -20.46 -9.28 -4.02
CA ILE A 154 -21.79 -9.78 -4.41
C ILE A 154 -22.91 -8.80 -4.06
N PRO A 155 -23.10 -8.36 -2.79
CA PRO A 155 -24.15 -7.40 -2.43
C PRO A 155 -24.09 -6.08 -3.23
N HIS A 156 -22.87 -5.58 -3.49
CA HIS A 156 -22.66 -4.36 -4.27
C HIS A 156 -23.06 -4.54 -5.74
N THR A 157 -22.74 -5.70 -6.31
CA THR A 157 -23.15 -6.05 -7.68
C THR A 157 -24.66 -6.14 -7.82
N VAL A 158 -25.35 -6.70 -6.82
CA VAL A 158 -26.82 -6.76 -6.79
C VAL A 158 -27.41 -5.35 -6.67
N ALA A 159 -26.93 -4.52 -5.75
CA ALA A 159 -27.40 -3.15 -5.60
C ALA A 159 -27.19 -2.31 -6.87
N PHE A 160 -26.05 -2.47 -7.55
CA PHE A 160 -25.80 -1.84 -8.84
C PHE A 160 -26.82 -2.28 -9.90
N LYS A 161 -27.09 -3.59 -10.01
CA LYS A 161 -28.06 -4.14 -10.95
C LYS A 161 -29.45 -3.53 -10.73
N ASP A 162 -29.89 -3.45 -9.49
CA ASP A 162 -31.21 -2.90 -9.15
C ASP A 162 -31.32 -1.41 -9.48
N HIS A 163 -30.28 -0.62 -9.16
CA HIS A 163 -30.21 0.79 -9.55
C HIS A 163 -30.17 0.98 -11.08
N TYR A 164 -29.48 0.10 -11.78
CA TYR A 164 -29.38 0.15 -13.24
C TYR A 164 -30.73 -0.14 -13.92
N LEU A 165 -31.50 -1.10 -13.40
CA LEU A 165 -32.86 -1.39 -13.89
C LEU A 165 -33.81 -0.20 -13.68
N LEU A 166 -33.72 0.47 -12.52
CA LEU A 166 -34.46 1.70 -12.27
C LEU A 166 -34.05 2.82 -13.25
N PHE A 167 -32.76 2.99 -13.46
CA PHE A 167 -32.21 3.95 -14.42
C PHE A 167 -32.76 3.71 -15.84
N ILE A 168 -32.76 2.48 -16.34
CA ILE A 168 -33.34 2.15 -17.66
C ILE A 168 -34.80 2.58 -17.74
N THR A 169 -35.58 2.30 -16.70
CA THR A 169 -37.01 2.66 -16.65
C THR A 169 -37.20 4.18 -16.72
N LEU A 170 -36.43 4.93 -15.94
CA LEU A 170 -36.44 6.39 -15.95
C LEU A 170 -35.95 6.97 -17.28
N GLN A 171 -34.91 6.38 -17.86
CA GLN A 171 -34.36 6.80 -19.15
C GLN A 171 -35.38 6.60 -20.27
N ASN A 172 -36.06 5.46 -20.32
CA ASN A 172 -37.10 5.19 -21.31
C ASN A 172 -38.27 6.17 -21.18
N LYS A 173 -38.71 6.45 -19.95
CA LYS A 173 -39.75 7.45 -19.68
C LYS A 173 -39.32 8.85 -20.13
N TRP A 174 -38.10 9.26 -19.81
CA TRP A 174 -37.52 10.54 -20.24
C TRP A 174 -37.45 10.66 -21.77
N ILE A 175 -37.03 9.59 -22.48
CA ILE A 175 -37.02 9.56 -23.97
C ILE A 175 -38.44 9.70 -24.52
N GLN A 176 -39.41 8.97 -23.96
CA GLN A 176 -40.80 9.00 -24.41
C GLN A 176 -41.43 10.38 -24.22
N GLU A 177 -41.23 10.99 -23.04
CA GLU A 177 -41.72 12.35 -22.74
C GLU A 177 -41.09 13.38 -23.68
N LYS A 178 -39.75 13.34 -23.86
CA LYS A 178 -39.03 14.21 -24.79
C LYS A 178 -39.57 14.11 -26.22
N ASN A 179 -39.73 12.89 -26.72
CA ASN A 179 -40.20 12.66 -28.10
C ASN A 179 -41.66 13.07 -28.28
N LYS A 180 -42.51 12.84 -27.28
CA LYS A 180 -43.92 13.29 -27.31
C LYS A 180 -44.02 14.81 -27.35
N GLU A 181 -43.23 15.51 -26.53
CA GLU A 181 -43.22 16.97 -26.50
C GLU A 181 -42.65 17.55 -27.81
N LEU A 182 -41.57 16.97 -28.34
CA LEU A 182 -41.05 17.35 -29.66
C LEU A 182 -42.06 17.13 -30.79
N ALA A 183 -42.80 16.02 -30.80
CA ALA A 183 -43.85 15.76 -31.79
C ALA A 183 -45.00 16.78 -31.69
N SER A 184 -45.33 17.26 -30.49
CA SER A 184 -46.35 18.30 -30.31
C SER A 184 -45.97 19.67 -30.86
N VAL A 185 -44.67 19.92 -31.09
CA VAL A 185 -44.21 21.19 -31.69
C VAL A 185 -44.71 21.33 -33.12
N ASP A 186 -44.75 20.25 -33.90
CA ASP A 186 -45.22 20.30 -35.29
C ASP A 186 -46.72 20.65 -35.35
N GLU A 187 -47.52 20.14 -34.40
CA GLU A 187 -48.94 20.49 -34.24
C GLU A 187 -49.11 21.94 -33.78
N MET A 188 -48.35 22.40 -32.77
CA MET A 188 -48.44 23.76 -32.23
C MET A 188 -47.98 24.83 -33.23
N CYS A 189 -46.95 24.52 -34.03
CA CYS A 189 -46.36 25.47 -34.96
C CYS A 189 -47.02 25.42 -36.35
N GLU A 190 -47.95 24.50 -36.62
CA GLU A 190 -48.64 24.33 -37.91
C GLU A 190 -47.68 24.33 -39.13
N GLY A 191 -46.48 23.75 -38.97
CA GLY A 191 -45.45 23.73 -40.01
C GLY A 191 -44.66 25.04 -40.22
N ASN A 192 -44.84 26.06 -39.37
CA ASN A 192 -44.04 27.28 -39.40
C ASN A 192 -42.59 27.02 -38.97
N THR A 193 -41.67 27.08 -39.94
CA THR A 193 -40.24 26.78 -39.76
C THR A 193 -39.55 27.64 -38.70
N ARG A 194 -39.93 28.92 -38.55
CA ARG A 194 -39.35 29.81 -37.53
C ARG A 194 -39.80 29.43 -36.12
N CYS A 195 -41.05 28.98 -35.97
CA CYS A 195 -41.58 28.50 -34.69
C CYS A 195 -40.90 27.19 -34.26
N VAL A 196 -40.75 26.24 -35.18
CA VAL A 196 -40.06 24.96 -34.92
C VAL A 196 -38.60 25.19 -34.54
N ALA A 197 -37.89 26.07 -35.28
CA ALA A 197 -36.47 26.36 -35.06
C ALA A 197 -36.16 26.99 -33.69
N VAL A 198 -37.14 27.66 -33.06
CA VAL A 198 -36.99 28.25 -31.72
C VAL A 198 -37.36 27.24 -30.62
N ASN A 199 -38.45 26.50 -30.80
CA ASN A 199 -39.00 25.65 -29.74
C ASN A 199 -38.25 24.32 -29.59
N VAL A 200 -37.84 23.67 -30.69
CA VAL A 200 -37.15 22.37 -30.61
C VAL A 200 -35.85 22.45 -29.80
N PRO A 201 -34.93 23.42 -30.04
CA PRO A 201 -33.73 23.54 -29.21
C PRO A 201 -34.02 23.88 -27.75
N ALA A 202 -35.04 24.71 -27.48
CA ALA A 202 -35.43 25.06 -26.12
C ALA A 202 -35.90 23.82 -25.33
N ILE A 203 -36.74 22.98 -25.94
CA ILE A 203 -37.18 21.70 -25.36
C ILE A 203 -35.98 20.77 -25.13
N GLN A 204 -35.06 20.67 -26.09
CA GLN A 204 -33.86 19.83 -25.93
C GLN A 204 -33.02 20.26 -24.71
N ILE A 205 -32.78 21.57 -24.53
CA ILE A 205 -32.04 22.11 -23.38
C ILE A 205 -32.72 21.76 -22.06
N GLU A 206 -34.05 21.91 -21.98
CA GLU A 206 -34.80 21.60 -20.75
C GLU A 206 -34.80 20.10 -20.42
N TYR A 207 -34.88 19.23 -21.42
CA TYR A 207 -34.79 17.78 -21.19
C TYR A 207 -33.39 17.32 -20.85
N ASP A 208 -32.35 17.93 -21.42
CA ASP A 208 -30.97 17.56 -21.11
C ASP A 208 -30.61 17.87 -19.65
N LYS A 209 -31.21 18.91 -19.05
CA LYS A 209 -31.10 19.18 -17.60
C LYS A 209 -31.73 18.09 -16.73
N LYS A 210 -32.77 17.42 -17.23
CA LYS A 210 -33.53 16.36 -16.52
C LYS A 210 -33.05 14.95 -16.88
N LYS A 211 -32.02 14.83 -17.72
CA LYS A 211 -31.52 13.54 -18.20
C LYS A 211 -31.10 12.65 -17.02
N PRO A 212 -31.67 11.43 -16.90
CA PRO A 212 -31.24 10.49 -15.87
C PRO A 212 -29.74 10.20 -15.97
N ILE A 213 -29.08 10.06 -14.82
CA ILE A 213 -27.65 9.74 -14.72
C ILE A 213 -27.51 8.24 -14.51
N ALA A 214 -26.68 7.60 -15.33
CA ALA A 214 -26.41 6.17 -15.20
C ALA A 214 -25.67 5.88 -13.89
N PRO A 215 -26.04 4.85 -13.13
CA PRO A 215 -25.24 4.44 -11.98
C PRO A 215 -23.88 3.91 -12.46
N GLU A 216 -22.85 4.14 -11.65
CA GLU A 216 -21.51 3.60 -11.86
C GLU A 216 -21.34 2.30 -11.09
N LYS A 217 -20.66 1.32 -11.69
CA LYS A 217 -20.32 0.06 -11.01
C LYS A 217 -19.01 0.24 -10.26
N ASP A 218 -19.04 0.07 -8.95
CA ASP A 218 -17.85 0.06 -8.13
C ASP A 218 -16.92 -1.11 -8.54
N LEU A 219 -15.64 -0.81 -8.78
CA LEU A 219 -14.60 -1.83 -8.91
C LEU A 219 -14.05 -2.14 -7.52
N ILE A 220 -14.56 -3.22 -6.93
CA ILE A 220 -14.16 -3.69 -5.60
C ILE A 220 -13.05 -4.72 -5.79
N LEU A 221 -11.87 -4.41 -5.26
CA LEU A 221 -10.70 -5.27 -5.30
C LEU A 221 -10.07 -5.33 -3.91
N TRP A 222 -9.57 -6.49 -3.48
CA TRP A 222 -8.75 -6.57 -2.26
C TRP A 222 -7.42 -5.81 -2.46
N GLN A 223 -6.94 -5.13 -1.43
CA GLN A 223 -5.75 -4.26 -1.46
C GLN A 223 -4.68 -4.70 -0.47
N ASN A 224 -4.94 -4.52 0.82
CA ASN A 224 -3.97 -4.74 1.89
C ASN A 224 -4.47 -5.85 2.83
N PRO A 225 -4.09 -7.12 2.58
CA PRO A 225 -4.43 -8.23 3.46
C PRO A 225 -3.53 -8.28 4.70
N TYR A 226 -4.11 -8.60 5.85
CA TYR A 226 -3.43 -8.81 7.11
C TYR A 226 -3.89 -10.13 7.73
N LEU A 227 -2.93 -11.01 8.00
CA LEU A 227 -3.17 -12.31 8.61
C LEU A 227 -2.46 -12.44 9.95
N SER A 228 -3.04 -13.22 10.86
CA SER A 228 -2.28 -13.76 11.98
C SER A 228 -1.33 -14.86 11.47
N LEU A 229 -0.19 -15.05 12.13
CA LEU A 229 0.75 -16.12 11.74
C LEU A 229 0.10 -17.50 11.82
N MET A 230 -0.79 -17.72 12.80
CA MET A 230 -1.54 -18.97 12.92
C MET A 230 -2.47 -19.18 11.72
N SER A 231 -3.23 -18.15 11.33
CA SER A 231 -4.12 -18.20 10.15
C SER A 231 -3.33 -18.54 8.89
N ALA A 232 -2.21 -17.85 8.67
CA ALA A 232 -1.37 -18.07 7.50
C ALA A 232 -0.72 -19.47 7.52
N ALA A 233 -0.24 -19.97 8.67
CA ALA A 233 0.28 -21.33 8.78
C ALA A 233 -0.79 -22.40 8.49
N ILE A 234 -2.02 -22.20 8.97
CA ILE A 234 -3.16 -23.07 8.65
C ILE A 234 -3.47 -23.06 7.16
N LEU A 235 -3.53 -21.89 6.54
CA LEU A 235 -3.84 -21.76 5.10
C LEU A 235 -2.75 -22.35 4.21
N LEU A 236 -1.48 -22.30 4.63
CA LEU A 236 -0.36 -22.98 3.96
C LEU A 236 -0.33 -24.49 4.20
N GLY A 237 -1.05 -24.98 5.21
CA GLY A 237 -1.01 -26.39 5.62
C GLY A 237 0.29 -26.80 6.31
N ASP A 238 1.09 -25.85 6.81
CA ASP A 238 2.38 -26.13 7.44
C ASP A 238 2.21 -26.57 8.91
N ARG A 239 2.22 -27.88 9.12
CA ARG A 239 2.00 -28.49 10.44
C ARG A 239 3.10 -28.17 11.45
N ASP A 240 4.34 -28.02 11.00
CA ASP A 240 5.46 -27.75 11.91
C ASP A 240 5.33 -26.36 12.50
N ILE A 241 4.97 -25.37 11.66
CA ILE A 241 4.73 -24.00 12.10
C ILE A 241 3.49 -23.92 12.99
N ILE A 242 2.40 -24.61 12.65
CA ILE A 242 1.19 -24.67 13.49
C ILE A 242 1.53 -25.20 14.87
N ASN A 243 2.17 -26.38 14.96
CA ASN A 243 2.54 -27.00 16.23
C ASN A 243 3.46 -26.09 17.06
N TYR A 244 4.42 -25.42 16.41
CA TYR A 244 5.29 -24.47 17.07
C TYR A 244 4.51 -23.28 17.65
N LEU A 245 3.64 -22.66 16.86
CA LEU A 245 2.81 -21.53 17.31
C LEU A 245 1.90 -21.93 18.48
N GLU A 246 1.29 -23.12 18.41
CA GLU A 246 0.48 -23.68 19.50
C GLU A 246 1.31 -23.90 20.77
N SER A 247 2.54 -24.43 20.66
CA SER A 247 3.44 -24.61 21.81
C SER A 247 3.80 -23.29 22.50
N LYS A 248 3.77 -22.17 21.77
CA LYS A 248 3.96 -20.81 22.28
C LYS A 248 2.65 -20.16 22.77
N GLY A 249 1.53 -20.89 22.75
CA GLY A 249 0.21 -20.39 23.16
C GLY A 249 -0.38 -19.35 22.21
N VAL A 250 0.04 -19.35 20.94
CA VAL A 250 -0.51 -18.49 19.88
C VAL A 250 -1.77 -19.14 19.34
N THR A 251 -2.83 -18.35 19.14
CA THR A 251 -4.11 -18.82 18.59
C THR A 251 -4.45 -18.07 17.31
N SER A 252 -5.35 -18.64 16.51
CA SER A 252 -5.98 -17.92 15.40
C SER A 252 -6.69 -16.68 15.96
N ARG A 253 -6.63 -15.58 15.21
CA ARG A 253 -7.26 -14.30 15.52
C ARG A 253 -8.02 -13.80 14.30
N LEU A 254 -8.89 -12.81 14.51
CA LEU A 254 -9.53 -12.06 13.44
C LEU A 254 -8.48 -11.47 12.51
N ASN A 255 -8.58 -11.85 11.23
CA ASN A 255 -7.80 -11.34 10.11
C ASN A 255 -8.58 -10.22 9.44
N LYS A 256 -7.91 -9.45 8.58
CA LYS A 256 -8.57 -8.37 7.85
C LYS A 256 -8.01 -8.17 6.45
N VAL A 257 -8.85 -7.74 5.52
CA VAL A 257 -8.47 -7.31 4.18
C VAL A 257 -9.05 -5.92 3.95
N GLU A 258 -8.21 -4.96 3.58
CA GLU A 258 -8.65 -3.67 3.08
C GLU A 258 -9.05 -3.79 1.61
N MET A 259 -10.18 -3.19 1.24
CA MET A 259 -10.76 -3.20 -0.11
C MET A 259 -10.51 -1.86 -0.82
N SER A 260 -10.64 -1.82 -2.15
CA SER A 260 -10.41 -0.63 -2.98
C SER A 260 -11.36 0.53 -2.68
N ASP A 261 -12.53 0.26 -2.11
CA ASP A 261 -13.49 1.25 -1.64
C ASP A 261 -13.22 1.72 -0.19
N LEU A 262 -12.05 1.33 0.35
CA LEU A 262 -11.56 1.58 1.70
C LEU A 262 -12.36 0.86 2.80
N ALA A 263 -13.20 -0.10 2.44
CA ALA A 263 -13.82 -0.99 3.43
C ALA A 263 -12.79 -1.96 4.01
N ILE A 264 -13.01 -2.38 5.25
CA ILE A 264 -12.20 -3.42 5.90
C ILE A 264 -13.07 -4.63 6.11
N VAL A 265 -12.75 -5.75 5.46
CA VAL A 265 -13.44 -7.02 5.67
C VAL A 265 -12.69 -7.81 6.74
N VAL A 266 -13.36 -8.12 7.85
CA VAL A 266 -12.82 -8.93 8.93
C VAL A 266 -13.26 -10.38 8.77
N PHE A 267 -12.35 -11.33 8.95
CA PHE A 267 -12.63 -12.76 8.77
C PHE A 267 -11.77 -13.64 9.69
N GLU A 268 -12.24 -14.84 9.99
CA GLU A 268 -11.50 -15.86 10.74
C GLU A 268 -11.10 -17.01 9.83
N VAL A 269 -10.05 -17.71 10.23
CA VAL A 269 -9.62 -18.97 9.61
C VAL A 269 -9.79 -20.07 10.65
N SER A 270 -10.63 -21.06 10.33
CA SER A 270 -10.86 -22.24 11.16
C SER A 270 -9.63 -23.14 11.21
N ARG A 271 -9.59 -24.12 12.11
CA ARG A 271 -8.49 -25.10 12.17
C ARG A 271 -8.36 -25.95 10.90
N GLN A 272 -9.43 -26.04 10.12
CA GLN A 272 -9.51 -26.77 8.85
C GLN A 272 -9.12 -25.88 7.65
N GLY A 273 -8.86 -24.59 7.87
CA GLY A 273 -8.56 -23.63 6.81
C GLY A 273 -9.79 -23.00 6.15
N GLU A 274 -10.97 -23.16 6.74
CA GLU A 274 -12.19 -22.53 6.25
C GLU A 274 -12.27 -21.06 6.69
N ILE A 275 -12.75 -20.20 5.81
CA ILE A 275 -12.91 -18.76 6.07
C ILE A 275 -14.33 -18.50 6.55
N SER A 276 -14.47 -17.82 7.69
CA SER A 276 -15.76 -17.41 8.26
C SER A 276 -15.76 -15.92 8.61
N TYR A 277 -16.96 -15.35 8.80
CA TYR A 277 -17.19 -13.92 9.00
C TYR A 277 -18.01 -13.68 10.27
N PRO A 278 -17.38 -13.68 11.47
CA PRO A 278 -18.09 -13.71 12.76
C PRO A 278 -18.92 -12.46 13.06
N GLU A 279 -18.53 -11.29 12.56
CA GLU A 279 -19.31 -10.03 12.70
C GLU A 279 -20.18 -9.73 11.46
N GLY A 280 -20.31 -10.70 10.54
CA GLY A 280 -20.67 -10.40 9.15
C GLY A 280 -19.54 -9.65 8.44
N ILE A 281 -19.78 -9.23 7.19
CA ILE A 281 -18.82 -8.37 6.50
C ILE A 281 -18.97 -6.94 7.04
N THR A 282 -18.21 -6.60 8.08
CA THR A 282 -18.28 -5.31 8.75
C THR A 282 -17.68 -4.22 7.87
N VAL A 283 -18.52 -3.48 7.14
CA VAL A 283 -18.08 -2.29 6.39
C VAL A 283 -17.80 -1.15 7.37
N ASN A 284 -16.59 -1.12 7.94
CA ASN A 284 -16.09 0.10 8.56
C ASN A 284 -15.82 1.10 7.45
N LYS A 285 -16.85 1.85 7.04
CA LYS A 285 -16.65 3.01 6.18
C LYS A 285 -15.69 3.93 6.94
N PRO A 286 -14.48 4.24 6.43
CA PRO A 286 -13.70 5.31 7.02
C PRO A 286 -14.60 6.53 7.03
N LYS A 287 -14.63 7.26 8.15
CA LYS A 287 -15.33 8.54 8.25
C LYS A 287 -14.84 9.38 7.09
N ARG A 288 -15.58 9.40 5.97
CA ARG A 288 -15.38 10.37 4.90
C ARG A 288 -15.48 11.70 5.62
N GLY A 289 -14.33 12.36 5.81
CA GLY A 289 -14.27 13.68 6.43
C GLY A 289 -15.38 14.49 5.78
N LYS A 290 -16.27 15.05 6.61
CA LYS A 290 -17.44 15.82 6.18
C LYS A 290 -17.05 16.62 4.95
N ARG A 291 -17.48 16.21 3.74
CA ARG A 291 -17.49 17.11 2.61
C ARG A 291 -18.34 18.26 3.09
N ARG A 292 -17.71 19.41 3.33
CA ARG A 292 -18.43 20.66 3.55
C ARG A 292 -19.43 20.74 2.41
N ALA A 293 -20.72 20.70 2.74
CA ALA A 293 -21.72 21.20 1.84
C ALA A 293 -21.34 22.66 1.58
N GLY A 294 -20.72 22.92 0.43
CA GLY A 294 -20.64 24.27 -0.12
C GLY A 294 -22.06 24.75 -0.41
N PRO A 295 -22.31 26.06 -0.35
CA PRO A 295 -23.65 26.60 -0.42
C PRO A 295 -24.28 26.24 -1.76
N GLN A 296 -25.47 25.64 -1.70
CA GLN A 296 -26.37 25.61 -2.85
C GLN A 296 -26.84 27.05 -3.07
N THR A 297 -26.34 27.68 -4.14
CA THR A 297 -26.98 28.84 -4.75
C THR A 297 -27.55 28.39 -6.09
N GLY A 298 -28.87 28.55 -6.22
CA GLY A 298 -29.69 28.21 -7.38
C GLY A 298 -31.14 28.28 -6.97
#